data_AF-A0A316ZMK5-F1
#
_entry.id   AF-A0A316ZMK5-F1
#
_cell.length_a   1.000
_cell.length_b   1.000
_cell.length_c   1.000
_cell.angle_alpha   90.00
_cell.angle_beta   90.00
_cell.angle_gamma   90.00
#
_symmetry.space_group_name_H-M   'P 1'
#
loop_
_entity.id
_entity.type
_entity.pdbx_description
1 polymer ?
#
loop_
_entity_poly.entity_id
_entity_poly.type
_entity_poly.pdbx_seq_one_letter_code
_entity_poly.pdbx_strand_id
1 'polypeptide(L)' 'MSSNHTRNLIGMNAVNACRLNDLDGKAGFWFVLQDLSVRTEGTFRLKLSLFDIGSGTNTVVPEKQFTVYSAKKFQV' A
#
# COMPACT_ATOMS: atom_id res chain seq x y z
N MET A 1 25.75 -2.32 21.17
CA MET A 1 24.96 -3.36 20.47
C MET A 1 24.05 -2.66 19.48
N SER A 2 24.28 -2.77 18.18
CA SER A 2 23.35 -2.22 17.18
C SER A 2 22.15 -3.15 17.07
N SER A 3 20.98 -2.69 17.51
CA SER A 3 19.73 -3.38 17.28
C SER A 3 19.44 -3.43 15.77
N ASN A 4 19.38 -4.62 15.20
CA ASN A 4 19.02 -4.81 13.80
C ASN A 4 17.50 -4.59 13.64
N HIS A 5 17.14 -3.38 13.22
CA HIS A 5 15.76 -3.04 12.85
C HIS A 5 15.53 -3.36 11.38
N THR A 6 14.53 -4.19 11.08
CA THR A 6 14.11 -4.47 9.70
C THR A 6 12.73 -3.89 9.44
N ARG A 7 12.47 -3.48 8.19
CA ARG A 7 11.20 -2.90 7.78
C ARG A 7 10.10 -3.99 7.76
N ASN A 8 8.95 -3.68 8.35
CA ASN A 8 7.83 -4.63 8.41
C ASN A 8 7.05 -4.74 7.09
N LEU A 9 6.74 -3.60 6.45
CA LEU A 9 6.12 -3.55 5.12
C LEU A 9 7.18 -3.80 4.05
N ILE A 10 6.99 -4.82 3.23
CA ILE A 10 7.89 -5.24 2.15
C ILE A 10 7.13 -5.40 0.83
N GLY A 11 7.86 -5.62 -0.25
CA GLY A 11 7.33 -5.64 -1.61
C GLY A 11 7.41 -4.27 -2.30
N MET A 12 6.56 -4.06 -3.29
CA MET A 12 6.49 -2.85 -4.10
C MET A 12 5.69 -1.75 -3.39
N ASN A 13 6.39 -0.90 -2.65
CA ASN A 13 5.80 0.16 -1.83
C ASN A 13 5.60 1.51 -2.54
N ALA A 14 5.93 1.60 -3.82
CA ALA A 14 5.74 2.78 -4.66
C ALA A 14 5.34 2.34 -6.07
N VAL A 15 4.38 3.05 -6.66
CA VAL A 15 3.86 2.76 -8.01
C VAL A 15 3.57 4.06 -8.75
N ASN A 16 3.68 4.00 -10.08
CA ASN A 16 3.30 5.11 -10.94
C ASN A 16 1.79 5.05 -11.26
N ALA A 17 1.25 6.19 -11.67
CA ALA A 17 -0.11 6.25 -12.21
C ALA A 17 -0.21 5.43 -13.51
N CYS A 18 -1.19 4.54 -13.60
CA CYS A 18 -1.53 3.83 -14.82
C CYS A 18 -2.90 4.27 -15.34
N ARG A 19 -3.05 4.35 -16.66
CA ARG A 19 -4.35 4.67 -17.28
C ARG A 19 -5.14 3.39 -17.45
N LEU A 20 -6.26 3.26 -16.74
CA LEU A 20 -7.16 2.10 -16.83
C LEU A 20 -8.60 2.58 -16.95
N ASN A 21 -9.47 1.70 -17.48
CA ASN A 21 -10.91 1.88 -17.45
C ASN A 21 -11.47 1.24 -16.19
N ASP A 22 -12.45 1.89 -15.56
CA ASP A 22 -13.23 1.26 -14.49
C ASP A 22 -14.21 0.20 -15.04
N LEU A 23 -15.03 -0.35 -14.15
CA LEU A 23 -16.01 -1.38 -14.49
C LEU A 23 -17.11 -0.89 -15.44
N ASP A 24 -17.33 0.43 -15.51
CA ASP A 24 -18.30 1.08 -16.40
C ASP A 24 -17.63 1.55 -17.72
N GLY A 25 -16.34 1.25 -17.91
CA GLY A 25 -15.58 1.62 -19.10
C GLY A 25 -15.02 3.05 -19.09
N LYS A 26 -15.11 3.78 -17.98
CA LYS A 26 -14.61 5.16 -17.88
C LYS A 26 -13.12 5.18 -17.58
N ALA A 27 -12.37 5.87 -18.43
CA ALA A 27 -10.91 6.02 -18.27
C ALA A 27 -10.55 6.91 -17.08
N GLY A 28 -9.53 6.50 -16.32
CA GLY A 28 -8.95 7.26 -15.20
C GLY A 28 -7.50 6.89 -14.93
N PHE A 29 -6.88 7.59 -13.99
CA PHE A 29 -5.56 7.24 -13.45
C PHE A 29 -5.72 6.41 -12.18
N TRP A 30 -5.03 5.28 -12.14
CA TRP A 30 -5.09 4.31 -11.06
C TRP A 30 -3.70 4.05 -10.49
N PHE A 31 -3.65 3.74 -9.21
CA PHE A 31 -2.43 3.34 -8.50
C PHE A 31 -2.72 1.97 -7.89
N VAL A 32 -2.09 0.93 -8.42
CA VAL A 32 -2.36 -0.45 -8.00
C VAL A 32 -1.16 -0.95 -7.20
N LEU A 33 -1.37 -1.26 -5.92
CA LEU A 33 -0.34 -1.82 -5.03
C LEU A 33 -0.61 -3.31 -4.80
N GLN A 34 -0.44 -4.13 -5.84
CA GLN A 34 -0.75 -5.56 -5.80
C GLN A 34 0.30 -6.41 -5.05
N ASP A 35 1.52 -5.91 -4.89
CA ASP A 35 2.63 -6.65 -4.29
C ASP A 35 3.07 -6.00 -2.97
N LEU A 36 2.22 -6.11 -1.96
CA LEU A 36 2.51 -5.67 -0.59
C LEU A 36 2.45 -6.85 0.37
N SER A 37 3.41 -6.91 1.30
CA SER A 37 3.45 -7.92 2.35
C SER A 37 3.88 -7.31 3.68
N VAL A 38 3.37 -7.86 4.79
CA VAL A 38 3.71 -7.46 6.15
C VAL A 38 4.26 -8.67 6.90
N ARG A 39 5.43 -8.53 7.53
CA ARG A 39 6.16 -9.65 8.14
C ARG A 39 5.55 -10.16 9.44
N THR A 40 4.89 -9.29 10.19
CA THR A 40 4.38 -9.62 11.54
C THR A 40 2.87 -9.61 11.58
N GLU A 41 2.28 -10.51 12.37
CA GLU A 41 0.85 -10.42 12.69
C GLU A 41 0.53 -9.12 13.45
N GLY A 42 -0.71 -8.66 13.31
CA GLY A 42 -1.18 -7.44 13.96
C GLY A 42 -2.14 -6.64 13.09
N THR A 43 -2.57 -5.51 13.63
CA THR A 43 -3.53 -4.64 12.96
C THR A 43 -2.89 -3.31 12.60
N PHE A 44 -2.95 -2.95 11.33
CA PHE A 44 -2.21 -1.83 10.74
C PHE A 44 -3.13 -0.95 9.89
N ARG A 45 -2.61 0.21 9.48
CA ARG A 45 -3.17 1.04 8.40
C ARG A 45 -2.07 1.29 7.38
N LEU A 46 -2.41 1.30 6.10
CA LEU A 46 -1.50 1.84 5.09
C LEU A 46 -1.52 3.37 5.19
N LYS A 47 -0.41 4.02 4.89
CA LYS A 47 -0.39 5.46 4.62
C LYS A 47 -0.05 5.60 3.16
N LEU A 48 -1.05 5.83 2.31
CA LEU A 48 -0.80 6.12 0.90
C LEU A 48 -0.53 7.62 0.76
N SER A 49 0.59 7.95 0.11
CA SER A 49 0.99 9.32 -0.17
C SER A 49 1.18 9.47 -1.66
N LEU A 50 0.33 10.29 -2.26
CA LEU A 50 0.42 10.69 -3.65
C LEU A 50 1.38 11.86 -3.76
N PHE A 51 2.37 11.73 -4.63
CA PHE A 51 3.33 12.78 -4.92
C PHE A 51 3.21 13.20 -6.38
N ASP A 52 3.07 14.50 -6.60
CA ASP A 52 3.31 15.10 -7.91
C ASP A 52 4.66 15.81 -7.86
N ILE A 53 5.63 15.22 -8.57
CA ILE A 53 7.01 15.70 -8.59
C ILE A 53 7.12 17.04 -9.35
N GLY A 54 6.24 17.29 -10.32
CA GLY A 54 6.26 18.51 -11.13
C GLY A 54 5.77 19.73 -10.35
N SER A 55 4.72 19.56 -9.53
CA SER A 55 4.19 20.62 -8.67
C SER A 55 4.77 20.63 -7.25
N GLY A 56 5.51 19.59 -6.86
CA GLY A 56 6.05 19.41 -5.51
C GLY A 56 4.98 19.14 -4.45
N THR A 57 3.77 18.76 -4.86
CA THR A 57 2.64 18.55 -3.94
C THR A 57 2.64 17.13 -3.39
N ASN A 58 2.22 17.00 -2.13
CA ASN A 58 2.00 15.72 -1.45
C ASN A 58 0.58 15.67 -0.89
N THR A 59 -0.18 14.64 -1.27
CA THR A 59 -1.50 14.38 -0.72
C THR A 59 -1.50 13.03 -0.01
N VAL A 60 -1.95 12.99 1.24
CA VAL A 60 -2.09 11.74 2.01
C VAL A 60 -3.53 11.26 1.90
N VAL A 61 -3.71 10.00 1.50
CA VAL A 61 -5.04 9.39 1.38
C VAL A 61 -5.43 8.73 2.72
N PRO A 62 -6.66 8.97 3.23
CA PRO A 62 -7.15 8.26 4.42
C PRO A 62 -7.38 6.78 4.12
N GLU A 63 -6.77 5.90 4.91
CA GLU A 63 -6.85 4.46 4.73
C GLU A 63 -7.60 3.77 5.87
N LYS A 64 -8.23 2.64 5.53
CA LYS A 64 -8.89 1.77 6.50
C LYS A 64 -7.87 0.86 7.19
N GLN A 65 -8.27 0.37 8.37
CA GLN A 65 -7.50 -0.59 9.12
C GLN A 65 -7.60 -1.99 8.48
N PHE A 66 -6.51 -2.74 8.48
CA PHE A 66 -6.45 -4.14 8.05
C PHE A 66 -5.68 -4.99 9.07
N THR A 67 -5.98 -6.30 9.09
CA THR A 67 -5.34 -7.25 10.02
C THR A 67 -4.50 -8.25 9.25
N VAL A 68 -3.27 -8.43 9.69
CA VAL A 68 -2.35 -9.45 9.23
C VAL A 68 -2.45 -10.62 10.20
N TYR A 69 -2.86 -11.76 9.68
CA TYR A 69 -3.06 -12.98 10.45
C TYR A 69 -1.85 -13.90 10.32
N SER A 70 -1.56 -14.66 11.37
CA SER A 70 -0.72 -15.85 11.25
C SER A 70 -1.42 -16.91 10.39
N ALA A 71 -0.63 -17.81 9.78
CA ALA A 71 -1.12 -18.84 8.86
C ALA A 71 -2.28 -19.67 9.45
N LYS A 72 -2.25 -19.95 10.77
CA LYS A 72 -3.30 -20.72 11.45
C LYS A 72 -4.64 -19.99 11.57
N LYS A 73 -4.62 -18.66 11.53
CA LYS A 73 -5.81 -17.79 11.72
C LYS A 73 -6.32 -17.22 10.40
N PHE A 74 -5.54 -17.33 9.33
CA PHE A 74 -5.93 -16.82 8.02
C PHE A 74 -7.03 -17.71 7.43
N GLN A 75 -8.22 -17.14 7.26
CA GLN A 75 -9.32 -17.82 6.58
C GLN A 75 -9.13 -17.64 5.07
N VAL A 76 -9.02 -18.77 4.37
CA VAL A 76 -9.02 -18.84 2.89
C VAL A 76 -10.43 -18.75 2.38
#